data_AF-A0A2D6LUP2-F1
#
_entry.id   AF-A0A2D6LUP2-F1
#
_cell.length_a   1.000
_cell.length_b   1.000
_cell.length_c   1.000
_cell.angle_alpha   90.00
_cell.angle_beta   90.00
_cell.angle_gamma   90.00
#
_symmetry.space_group_name_H-M   'P 1'
#
loop_
_entity.id
_entity.type
_entity.pdbx_description
1 polymer ?
#
loop_
_entity_poly.entity_id
_entity_poly.type
_entity_poly.pdbx_seq_one_letter_code
_entity_poly.pdbx_strand_id
1 'polypeptide(L)'
;MKEKEVKELYNKYVRGKKFYRVVSREYLEKIKKNGLEPNKNPFEKNKKELRKVFSIIEKLEKKDYIIKYNWPFETVKASRVLEVLRKDLKKKYIDLNPDKKHNKYYEKQLGGSLVFTVRKLIEEVFKKKFPLKEKEKLLMEKVLRWCEKKQKYGVVSLEIRRDCSCLERAHFQHFNGKYWKSCFGCYENFKKVIVKDFEKYKEYLEGKLFYLRVFERVKDVEIKV
;
A
#
# COMPACT_ATOMS: atom_id res chain seq x y z
N MET A 1 -9.45 31.31 -11.92
CA MET A 1 -8.58 30.64 -12.92
C MET A 1 -9.34 30.55 -14.24
N LYS A 2 -8.72 30.95 -15.35
CA LYS A 2 -9.33 30.90 -16.69
C LYS A 2 -9.33 29.47 -17.23
N GLU A 3 -10.26 29.15 -18.12
CA GLU A 3 -10.40 27.79 -18.71
C GLU A 3 -9.09 27.29 -19.34
N LYS A 4 -8.39 28.16 -20.07
CA LYS A 4 -7.11 27.84 -20.72
C LYS A 4 -6.06 27.37 -19.70
N GLU A 5 -5.94 28.08 -18.59
CA GLU A 5 -4.98 27.75 -17.51
C GLU A 5 -5.31 26.38 -16.88
N VAL A 6 -6.59 26.10 -16.62
CA VAL A 6 -7.03 24.81 -16.07
C VAL A 6 -6.68 23.66 -17.02
N LYS A 7 -6.90 23.85 -18.33
CA LYS A 7 -6.58 22.86 -19.36
C LYS A 7 -5.09 22.59 -19.48
N GLU A 8 -4.25 23.63 -19.36
CA GLU A 8 -2.79 23.51 -19.32
C GLU A 8 -2.34 22.69 -18.11
N LEU A 9 -2.89 22.98 -16.91
CA LEU A 9 -2.59 22.21 -15.69
C LEU A 9 -3.03 20.75 -15.83
N TYR A 10 -4.22 20.48 -16.40
CA TYR A 10 -4.70 19.11 -16.62
C TYR A 10 -3.78 18.32 -17.54
N ASN A 11 -3.37 18.91 -18.66
CA ASN A 11 -2.44 18.28 -19.59
C ASN A 11 -1.07 18.04 -18.96
N LYS A 12 -0.61 18.97 -18.10
CA LYS A 12 0.68 18.88 -17.42
C LYS A 12 0.70 17.78 -16.35
N TYR A 13 -0.34 17.68 -15.53
CA TYR A 13 -0.30 16.87 -14.30
C TYR A 13 -1.16 15.59 -14.32
N VAL A 14 -2.14 15.50 -15.23
CA VAL A 14 -3.11 14.40 -15.28
C VAL A 14 -3.04 13.64 -16.61
N ARG A 15 -3.31 14.31 -17.73
CA ARG A 15 -3.46 13.64 -19.04
C ARG A 15 -2.18 12.88 -19.42
N GLY A 16 -2.33 11.60 -19.73
CA GLY A 16 -1.20 10.74 -20.11
C GLY A 16 -0.22 10.42 -18.98
N LYS A 17 -0.40 10.97 -17.77
CA LYS A 17 0.42 10.66 -16.60
C LYS A 17 -0.08 9.40 -15.91
N LYS A 18 0.77 8.81 -15.06
CA LYS A 18 0.48 7.55 -14.37
C LYS A 18 0.57 7.70 -12.84
N PHE A 19 -0.23 6.88 -12.18
CA PHE A 19 -0.02 6.42 -10.83
C PHE A 19 0.60 5.03 -10.86
N TYR A 20 1.23 4.63 -9.75
CA TYR A 20 1.97 3.38 -9.67
C TYR A 20 1.58 2.58 -8.44
N ARG A 21 1.61 1.26 -8.55
CA ARG A 21 1.41 0.36 -7.41
C ARG A 21 2.20 -0.92 -7.57
N VAL A 22 2.93 -1.32 -6.53
CA VAL A 22 3.62 -2.61 -6.50
C VAL A 22 2.66 -3.71 -6.04
N VAL A 23 2.64 -4.82 -6.77
CA VAL A 23 1.89 -6.04 -6.41
C VAL A 23 2.78 -7.28 -6.55
N SER A 24 2.45 -8.34 -5.82
CA SER A 24 3.09 -9.65 -6.07
C SER A 24 2.65 -10.21 -7.42
N ARG A 25 3.61 -10.78 -8.17
CA ARG A 25 3.36 -11.44 -9.46
C ARG A 25 2.35 -12.59 -9.35
N GLU A 26 2.18 -13.18 -8.17
CA GLU A 26 1.15 -14.18 -7.89
C GLU A 26 -0.26 -13.71 -8.29
N TYR A 27 -0.54 -12.41 -8.13
CA TYR A 27 -1.87 -11.84 -8.39
C TYR A 27 -2.01 -11.26 -9.80
N LEU A 28 -0.95 -11.28 -10.60
CA LEU A 28 -0.90 -10.52 -11.86
C LEU A 28 -1.95 -10.98 -12.86
N GLU A 29 -2.08 -12.29 -13.08
CA GLU A 29 -3.06 -12.83 -14.03
C GLU A 29 -4.50 -12.52 -13.61
N LYS A 30 -4.79 -12.58 -12.31
CA LYS A 30 -6.08 -12.18 -11.78
C LYS A 30 -6.35 -10.69 -11.99
N ILE A 31 -5.33 -9.85 -11.83
CA ILE A 31 -5.42 -8.39 -12.03
C ILE A 31 -5.61 -8.05 -13.51
N LYS A 32 -4.88 -8.71 -14.42
CA LYS A 32 -5.07 -8.53 -15.87
C LYS A 32 -6.49 -8.90 -16.31
N LYS A 33 -7.09 -9.92 -15.70
CA LYS A 33 -8.45 -10.36 -16.05
C LYS A 33 -9.56 -9.53 -15.41
N ASN A 34 -9.38 -9.10 -14.15
CA ASN A 34 -10.46 -8.52 -13.35
C ASN A 34 -10.19 -7.08 -12.89
N GLY A 35 -9.03 -6.52 -13.20
CA GLY A 35 -8.57 -5.26 -12.64
C GLY A 35 -8.20 -5.36 -11.16
N LEU A 36 -8.07 -4.21 -10.52
CA LEU A 36 -7.79 -4.09 -9.09
C LEU A 36 -9.08 -3.85 -8.31
N GLU A 37 -9.35 -4.71 -7.32
CA GLU A 37 -10.56 -4.65 -6.51
C GLU A 37 -10.22 -4.29 -5.04
N PRO A 38 -10.52 -3.06 -4.60
CA PRO A 38 -10.14 -2.62 -3.26
C PRO A 38 -10.78 -3.39 -2.10
N ASN A 39 -11.94 -4.00 -2.34
CA ASN A 39 -12.65 -4.81 -1.35
C ASN A 39 -12.13 -6.25 -1.24
N LYS A 40 -11.27 -6.70 -2.16
CA LYS A 40 -10.73 -8.07 -2.16
C LYS A 40 -9.32 -8.10 -1.55
N ASN A 41 -9.26 -8.31 -0.23
CA ASN A 41 -7.98 -8.49 0.46
C ASN A 41 -7.37 -9.87 0.10
N PRO A 42 -6.16 -9.94 -0.47
CA PRO A 42 -5.55 -11.21 -0.86
C PRO A 42 -5.18 -12.11 0.34
N PHE A 43 -5.18 -11.56 1.56
CA PHE A 43 -4.79 -12.27 2.79
C PHE A 43 -5.97 -12.72 3.64
N GLU A 44 -7.22 -12.61 3.14
CA GLU A 44 -8.42 -12.87 3.95
C GLU A 44 -8.40 -14.28 4.59
N LYS A 45 -7.93 -15.30 3.85
CA LYS A 45 -7.81 -16.67 4.34
C LYS A 45 -6.82 -16.85 5.50
N ASN A 46 -5.77 -16.02 5.58
CA ASN A 46 -4.70 -16.14 6.60
C ASN A 46 -4.83 -15.10 7.73
N LYS A 47 -5.78 -14.18 7.62
CA LYS A 47 -5.97 -13.04 8.53
C LYS A 47 -6.08 -13.43 10.00
N LYS A 48 -6.77 -14.54 10.31
CA LYS A 48 -6.93 -15.04 11.69
C LYS A 48 -5.59 -15.48 12.28
N GLU A 49 -4.77 -16.17 11.50
CA GLU A 49 -3.45 -16.69 11.91
C GLU A 49 -2.45 -15.54 12.07
N LEU A 50 -2.43 -14.62 11.11
CA LEU A 50 -1.61 -13.41 11.17
C LEU A 50 -1.90 -12.60 12.44
N ARG A 51 -3.18 -12.35 12.76
CA ARG A 51 -3.57 -11.63 13.98
C ARG A 51 -3.12 -12.32 15.27
N LYS A 52 -3.15 -13.66 15.29
CA LYS A 52 -2.63 -14.43 16.44
C LYS A 52 -1.12 -14.27 16.57
N VAL A 53 -0.36 -14.36 15.47
CA VAL A 53 1.09 -14.11 15.47
C VAL A 53 1.41 -12.70 15.96
N PHE A 54 0.67 -11.68 15.51
CA PHE A 54 0.86 -10.30 15.96
C PHE A 54 0.66 -10.18 17.48
N SER A 55 -0.36 -10.86 18.00
CA SER A 55 -0.65 -10.86 19.44
C SER A 55 0.43 -11.57 20.25
N ILE A 56 1.09 -12.60 19.70
CA ILE A 56 2.22 -13.27 20.35
C ILE A 56 3.42 -12.31 20.42
N ILE A 57 3.76 -11.66 19.31
CA ILE A 57 4.87 -10.68 19.26
C ILE A 57 4.66 -9.53 20.26
N GLU A 58 3.44 -8.99 20.37
CA GLU A 58 3.15 -7.95 21.36
C GLU A 58 3.24 -8.44 22.80
N LYS A 59 2.83 -9.69 23.08
CA LYS A 59 3.00 -10.28 24.41
C LYS A 59 4.48 -10.44 24.76
N LEU A 60 5.33 -10.73 23.79
CA LEU A 60 6.78 -10.75 23.98
C LEU A 60 7.29 -9.34 24.30
N GLU A 61 6.92 -8.32 23.54
CA GLU A 61 7.34 -6.94 23.84
C GLU A 61 6.85 -6.43 25.20
N LYS A 62 5.65 -6.84 25.64
CA LYS A 62 5.13 -6.53 26.99
C LYS A 62 5.91 -7.19 28.13
N LYS A 63 6.71 -8.20 27.84
CA LYS A 63 7.64 -8.86 28.76
C LYS A 63 9.08 -8.43 28.52
N ASP A 64 9.27 -7.24 27.94
CA ASP A 64 10.57 -6.64 27.62
C ASP A 64 11.44 -7.40 26.60
N TYR A 65 10.87 -8.35 25.84
CA TYR A 65 11.54 -8.96 24.70
C TYR A 65 11.45 -8.04 23.47
N ILE A 66 12.39 -7.09 23.36
CA ILE A 66 12.37 -6.03 22.35
C ILE A 66 12.65 -6.57 20.94
N ILE A 67 11.72 -6.29 20.02
CA ILE A 67 11.84 -6.59 18.59
C ILE A 67 11.88 -5.27 17.83
N LYS A 68 12.95 -5.04 17.05
CA LYS A 68 13.11 -3.83 16.25
C LYS A 68 12.97 -4.17 14.77
N TYR A 69 12.40 -3.25 14.00
CA TYR A 69 12.25 -3.35 12.55
C TYR A 69 12.73 -2.08 11.88
N ASN A 70 13.47 -2.23 10.77
CA ASN A 70 13.99 -1.10 10.00
C ASN A 70 13.04 -0.74 8.85
N TRP A 71 12.39 0.41 8.97
CA TRP A 71 11.74 1.12 7.87
C TRP A 71 12.76 1.96 7.10
N PRO A 72 12.40 2.51 5.91
CA PRO A 72 13.36 3.25 5.08
C PRO A 72 14.05 4.42 5.80
N PHE A 73 13.37 5.04 6.76
CA PHE A 73 13.81 6.28 7.41
C PHE A 73 13.85 6.20 8.93
N GLU A 74 13.46 5.06 9.53
CA GLU A 74 13.42 4.91 10.98
C GLU A 74 13.49 3.44 11.41
N THR A 75 14.03 3.20 12.60
CA THR A 75 13.93 1.91 13.29
C THR A 75 12.84 2.00 14.36
N VAL A 76 11.86 1.09 14.29
CA VAL A 76 10.67 1.10 15.14
C VAL A 76 10.50 -0.22 15.90
N LYS A 77 9.78 -0.18 17.02
CA LYS A 77 9.35 -1.38 17.75
C LYS A 77 8.36 -2.19 16.92
N ALA A 78 8.30 -3.50 17.14
CA ALA A 78 7.40 -4.37 16.40
C ALA A 78 5.94 -4.00 16.63
N SER A 79 5.53 -3.64 17.84
CA SER A 79 4.17 -3.13 18.15
C SER A 79 3.70 -2.07 17.15
N ARG A 80 4.50 -1.03 16.89
CA ARG A 80 4.17 0.03 15.91
C ARG A 80 4.01 -0.53 14.49
N VAL A 81 4.85 -1.48 14.09
CA VAL A 81 4.73 -2.16 12.80
C VAL A 81 3.43 -2.97 12.73
N LEU A 82 3.11 -3.72 13.79
CA LEU A 82 1.93 -4.57 13.86
C LEU A 82 0.64 -3.77 13.85
N GLU A 83 0.62 -2.55 14.40
CA GLU A 83 -0.51 -1.62 14.24
C GLU A 83 -0.77 -1.29 12.77
N VAL A 84 0.28 -0.99 12.00
CA VAL A 84 0.17 -0.73 10.55
C VAL A 84 -0.31 -1.99 9.82
N LEU A 85 0.27 -3.15 10.09
CA LEU A 85 -0.13 -4.41 9.44
C LEU A 85 -1.58 -4.80 9.76
N ARG A 86 -2.08 -4.52 10.97
CA ARG A 86 -3.49 -4.72 11.31
C ARG A 86 -4.41 -3.82 10.51
N LYS A 87 -4.00 -2.57 10.28
CA LYS A 87 -4.73 -1.65 9.39
C LYS A 87 -4.72 -2.22 7.97
N ASP A 88 -3.58 -2.66 7.46
CA ASP A 88 -3.44 -3.30 6.13
C ASP A 88 -4.40 -4.50 5.94
N LEU A 89 -4.53 -5.37 6.94
CA LEU A 89 -5.46 -6.50 6.90
C LEU A 89 -6.95 -6.10 6.88
N LYS A 90 -7.27 -4.85 7.19
CA LYS A 90 -8.65 -4.32 7.20
C LYS A 90 -8.92 -3.34 6.06
N LYS A 91 -7.91 -2.96 5.27
CA LYS A 91 -8.06 -1.99 4.18
C LYS A 91 -9.09 -2.48 3.17
N LYS A 92 -10.01 -1.59 2.81
CA LYS A 92 -10.99 -1.71 1.71
C LYS A 92 -10.71 -0.67 0.63
N TYR A 93 -9.43 -0.41 0.41
CA TYR A 93 -8.93 0.62 -0.48
C TYR A 93 -7.56 0.23 -1.03
N ILE A 94 -7.17 0.88 -2.11
CA ILE A 94 -5.88 0.71 -2.76
C ILE A 94 -5.14 2.04 -2.74
N ASP A 95 -3.95 2.07 -2.16
CA ASP A 95 -3.07 3.23 -2.24
C ASP A 95 -2.26 3.18 -3.54
N LEU A 96 -2.25 4.31 -4.25
CA LEU A 96 -1.49 4.54 -5.47
C LEU A 96 -0.44 5.64 -5.25
N ASN A 97 0.75 5.45 -5.79
CA ASN A 97 1.87 6.39 -5.72
C ASN A 97 1.97 7.26 -6.97
N PRO A 98 2.21 8.57 -6.86
CA PRO A 98 2.38 9.45 -8.02
C PRO A 98 3.70 9.23 -8.76
N ASP A 99 4.71 8.67 -8.09
CA ASP A 99 6.06 8.51 -8.64
C ASP A 99 6.54 7.06 -8.48
N LYS A 100 7.03 6.50 -9.60
CA LYS A 100 7.61 5.16 -9.70
C LYS A 100 8.85 5.01 -8.82
N LYS A 101 9.64 6.06 -8.60
CA LYS A 101 10.86 5.97 -7.76
C LYS A 101 10.54 5.59 -6.32
N HIS A 102 9.40 6.03 -5.77
CA HIS A 102 8.96 5.66 -4.43
C HIS A 102 8.58 4.18 -4.30
N ASN A 103 8.35 3.47 -5.42
CA ASN A 103 8.09 2.04 -5.41
C ASN A 103 9.35 1.19 -5.25
N LYS A 104 10.56 1.73 -5.48
CA LYS A 104 11.84 0.99 -5.39
C LYS A 104 12.04 0.28 -4.05
N TYR A 105 11.56 0.88 -2.96
CA TYR A 105 11.61 0.25 -1.64
C TYR A 105 10.77 -1.04 -1.59
N TYR A 106 9.55 -0.98 -2.14
CA TYR A 106 8.61 -2.11 -2.17
C TYR A 106 9.00 -3.17 -3.20
N GLU A 107 9.75 -2.81 -4.24
CA GLU A 107 10.26 -3.75 -5.24
C GLU A 107 11.20 -4.82 -4.65
N LYS A 108 11.86 -4.51 -3.51
CA LYS A 108 12.72 -5.47 -2.79
C LYS A 108 11.94 -6.41 -1.86
N GLN A 109 10.63 -6.17 -1.66
CA GLN A 109 9.80 -6.90 -0.72
C GLN A 109 9.04 -8.03 -1.43
N LEU A 110 9.75 -9.14 -1.68
CA LEU A 110 9.19 -10.34 -2.32
C LEU A 110 7.91 -10.81 -1.60
N GLY A 111 6.94 -11.29 -2.38
CA GLY A 111 5.60 -11.64 -1.89
C GLY A 111 4.73 -10.44 -1.45
N GLY A 112 5.28 -9.21 -1.48
CA GLY A 112 4.63 -7.99 -1.02
C GLY A 112 5.00 -7.61 0.42
N SER A 113 4.72 -6.34 0.76
CA SER A 113 5.17 -5.72 2.02
C SER A 113 4.75 -6.47 3.27
N LEU A 114 3.46 -6.81 3.39
CA LEU A 114 2.94 -7.54 4.54
C LEU A 114 3.65 -8.89 4.74
N VAL A 115 3.80 -9.66 3.66
CA VAL A 115 4.47 -10.99 3.70
C VAL A 115 5.91 -10.84 4.16
N PHE A 116 6.63 -9.88 3.58
CA PHE A 116 8.03 -9.62 3.88
C PHE A 116 8.23 -9.19 5.33
N THR A 117 7.43 -8.23 5.82
CA THR A 117 7.52 -7.74 7.19
C THR A 117 7.17 -8.80 8.20
N VAL A 118 6.10 -9.58 8.00
CA VAL A 118 5.71 -10.65 8.92
C VAL A 118 6.80 -11.72 9.01
N ARG A 119 7.37 -12.13 7.87
CA ARG A 119 8.50 -13.06 7.85
C ARG A 119 9.64 -12.56 8.73
N LYS A 120 10.09 -11.31 8.50
CA LYS A 120 11.21 -10.70 9.22
C LYS A 120 10.98 -10.63 10.73
N LEU A 121 9.76 -10.30 11.16
CA LEU A 121 9.43 -10.27 12.58
C LEU A 121 9.49 -11.67 13.21
N ILE A 122 8.99 -12.71 12.53
CA ILE A 122 9.06 -14.09 13.02
C ILE A 122 10.51 -14.59 13.06
N GLU A 123 11.29 -14.32 12.01
CA GLU A 123 12.72 -14.65 11.97
C GLU A 123 13.48 -14.03 13.15
N GLU A 124 13.19 -12.77 13.48
CA GLU A 124 13.83 -12.07 14.60
C GLU A 124 13.46 -12.70 15.96
N VAL A 125 12.21 -13.12 16.14
CA VAL A 125 11.76 -13.85 17.35
C VAL A 125 12.54 -15.15 17.51
N PHE A 126 12.68 -15.94 16.44
CA PHE A 126 13.43 -17.20 16.50
C PHE A 126 14.93 -16.99 16.65
N LYS A 127 15.52 -16.02 15.96
CA LYS A 127 16.93 -15.67 16.05
C LYS A 127 17.33 -15.30 17.48
N LYS A 128 16.49 -14.52 18.17
CA LYS A 128 16.70 -14.12 19.56
C LYS A 128 16.32 -15.20 20.59
N LYS A 129 15.81 -16.35 20.14
CA LYS A 129 15.43 -17.48 20.99
C LYS A 129 14.47 -17.07 22.12
N PHE A 130 13.51 -16.18 21.82
CA PHE A 130 12.55 -15.75 22.83
C PHE A 130 11.67 -16.90 23.34
N PRO A 131 11.25 -16.86 24.62
CA PRO A 131 10.45 -17.93 25.19
C PRO A 131 9.05 -17.94 24.59
N LEU A 132 8.75 -19.02 23.87
CA LEU A 132 7.45 -19.28 23.26
C LEU A 132 6.87 -20.57 23.83
N LYS A 133 5.54 -20.61 23.99
CA LYS A 133 4.86 -21.89 24.20
C LYS A 133 4.91 -22.72 22.92
N GLU A 134 4.88 -24.04 23.04
CA GLU A 134 4.94 -24.94 21.87
C GLU A 134 3.87 -24.62 20.81
N LYS A 135 2.62 -24.36 21.26
CA LYS A 135 1.53 -23.95 20.37
C LYS A 135 1.79 -22.61 19.65
N GLU A 136 2.50 -21.69 20.29
CA GLU A 136 2.86 -20.39 19.70
C GLU A 136 3.98 -20.55 18.67
N LYS A 137 4.99 -21.37 18.99
CA LYS A 137 6.07 -21.75 18.08
C LYS A 137 5.52 -22.42 16.82
N LEU A 138 4.69 -23.45 16.95
CA LEU A 138 4.06 -24.14 15.81
C LEU A 138 3.25 -23.20 14.92
N LEU A 139 2.53 -22.24 15.51
CA LEU A 139 1.79 -21.23 14.76
C LEU A 139 2.73 -20.29 13.99
N MET A 140 3.79 -19.81 14.63
CA MET A 140 4.78 -18.94 13.99
C MET A 140 5.49 -19.66 12.84
N GLU A 141 5.89 -20.92 13.03
CA GLU A 141 6.47 -21.74 11.96
C GLU A 141 5.51 -21.96 10.79
N LYS A 142 4.22 -22.20 11.07
CA LYS A 142 3.19 -22.31 10.03
C LYS A 142 3.09 -21.03 9.20
N VAL A 143 3.04 -19.87 9.85
CA VAL A 143 2.96 -18.57 9.17
C VAL A 143 4.27 -18.26 8.43
N LEU A 144 5.43 -18.63 8.99
CA LEU A 144 6.73 -18.47 8.34
C LEU A 144 6.81 -19.26 7.03
N ARG A 145 6.44 -20.55 7.04
CA ARG A 145 6.37 -21.37 5.81
C ARG A 145 5.42 -20.79 4.77
N TRP A 146 4.29 -20.24 5.21
CA TRP A 146 3.38 -19.52 4.31
C TRP A 146 4.04 -18.28 3.70
N CYS A 147 4.74 -17.47 4.50
CA CYS A 147 5.49 -16.32 4.01
C CYS A 147 6.55 -16.75 2.99
N GLU A 148 7.35 -17.75 3.29
CA GLU A 148 8.39 -18.29 2.40
C GLU A 148 7.81 -18.74 1.06
N LYS A 149 6.68 -19.45 1.06
CA LYS A 149 5.97 -19.83 -0.16
C LYS A 149 5.56 -18.60 -0.97
N LYS A 150 5.02 -17.57 -0.32
CA LYS A 150 4.62 -16.31 -0.98
C LYS A 150 5.80 -15.51 -1.53
N GLN A 151 6.98 -15.60 -0.90
CA GLN A 151 8.17 -14.90 -1.36
C GLN A 151 8.85 -15.51 -2.59
N LYS A 152 8.44 -16.72 -3.01
CA LYS A 152 8.82 -17.26 -4.33
C LYS A 152 8.32 -16.39 -5.47
N TYR A 153 7.27 -15.60 -5.24
CA TYR A 153 6.76 -14.65 -6.22
C TYR A 153 7.46 -13.31 -6.07
N GLY A 154 8.15 -12.90 -7.14
CA GLY A 154 8.61 -11.53 -7.31
C GLY A 154 7.47 -10.52 -7.28
N VAL A 155 7.82 -9.25 -7.36
CA VAL A 155 6.85 -8.16 -7.43
C VAL A 155 6.93 -7.47 -8.79
N VAL A 156 5.89 -6.72 -9.12
CA VAL A 156 5.78 -5.94 -10.36
C VAL A 156 5.08 -4.62 -10.06
N SER A 157 5.49 -3.56 -10.74
CA SER A 157 4.84 -2.25 -10.63
C SER A 157 3.78 -2.14 -11.70
N LEU A 158 2.54 -1.93 -11.28
CA LEU A 158 1.42 -1.57 -12.15
C LEU A 158 1.44 -0.06 -12.42
N GLU A 159 1.03 0.34 -13.61
CA GLU A 159 0.83 1.73 -14.02
C GLU A 159 -0.66 1.98 -14.29
N ILE A 160 -1.23 2.98 -13.64
CA ILE A 160 -2.65 3.32 -13.70
C ILE A 160 -2.78 4.74 -14.23
N ARG A 161 -3.66 4.93 -15.22
CA ARG A 161 -3.94 6.25 -15.80
C ARG A 161 -4.45 7.25 -14.76
N ARG A 162 -3.85 8.45 -14.68
CA ARG A 162 -4.33 9.52 -13.78
C ARG A 162 -5.65 10.13 -14.24
N ASP A 163 -6.02 9.95 -15.50
CA ASP A 163 -7.29 10.36 -16.09
C ASP A 163 -8.39 9.29 -16.00
N CYS A 164 -8.18 8.19 -15.26
CA CYS A 164 -9.24 7.20 -15.01
C CYS A 164 -10.37 7.78 -14.15
N SER A 165 -11.62 7.66 -14.60
CA SER A 165 -12.81 8.11 -13.85
C SER A 165 -12.97 7.44 -12.48
N CYS A 166 -12.45 6.23 -12.31
CA CYS A 166 -12.36 5.52 -11.03
C CYS A 166 -11.62 6.31 -9.93
N LEU A 167 -10.81 7.30 -10.32
CA LEU A 167 -10.03 8.13 -9.40
C LEU A 167 -10.78 9.35 -8.88
N GLU A 168 -11.95 9.69 -9.43
CA GLU A 168 -12.71 10.88 -9.04
C GLU A 168 -13.27 10.76 -7.62
N ARG A 169 -13.60 9.53 -7.20
CA ARG A 169 -14.06 9.19 -5.84
C ARG A 169 -12.93 8.77 -4.91
N ALA A 170 -11.68 8.84 -5.37
CA ALA A 170 -10.54 8.55 -4.53
C ALA A 170 -10.31 9.68 -3.51
N HIS A 171 -9.59 9.36 -2.44
CA HIS A 171 -9.14 10.33 -1.46
C HIS A 171 -7.67 10.66 -1.67
N PHE A 172 -7.37 11.94 -1.75
CA PHE A 172 -6.02 12.46 -1.76
C PHE A 172 -5.46 12.43 -0.34
N GLN A 173 -4.39 11.67 -0.12
CA GLN A 173 -3.73 11.54 1.17
C GLN A 173 -2.36 12.23 1.12
N HIS A 174 -2.28 13.39 1.75
CA HIS A 174 -1.01 14.02 2.08
C HIS A 174 -0.53 13.56 3.47
N PHE A 175 0.77 13.72 3.76
CA PHE A 175 1.29 13.42 5.09
C PHE A 175 0.79 14.47 6.09
N ASN A 176 0.49 14.03 7.32
CA ASN A 176 0.12 14.86 8.48
C ASN A 176 -1.23 15.62 8.41
N GLY A 177 -2.18 15.24 7.56
CA GLY A 177 -3.51 15.88 7.61
C GLY A 177 -4.70 15.06 7.13
N LYS A 178 -5.82 15.78 6.98
CA LYS A 178 -7.12 15.22 6.60
C LYS A 178 -7.11 14.80 5.12
N TYR A 179 -7.89 13.79 4.78
CA TYR A 179 -8.10 13.40 3.38
C TYR A 179 -8.75 14.53 2.58
N TRP A 180 -8.25 14.77 1.37
CA TRP A 180 -8.87 15.70 0.44
C TRP A 180 -9.56 14.96 -0.69
N LYS A 181 -10.40 15.67 -1.45
CA LYS A 181 -11.01 15.13 -2.67
C LYS A 181 -9.92 14.93 -3.72
N SER A 182 -10.06 13.88 -4.52
CA SER A 182 -9.18 13.67 -5.66
C SER A 182 -9.45 14.73 -6.74
N CYS A 183 -8.40 15.40 -7.21
CA CYS A 183 -8.45 16.20 -8.42
C CYS A 183 -8.24 15.36 -9.69
N PHE A 184 -7.97 14.05 -9.58
CA PHE A 184 -7.67 13.17 -10.72
C PHE A 184 -8.95 12.57 -11.33
N GLY A 185 -8.83 11.95 -12.50
CA GLY A 185 -9.96 11.49 -13.31
C GLY A 185 -10.21 12.39 -14.52
N CYS A 186 -11.47 12.52 -14.95
CA CYS A 186 -11.79 13.35 -16.11
C CYS A 186 -11.45 14.83 -15.91
N TYR A 187 -11.42 15.56 -17.02
CA TYR A 187 -11.11 17.00 -17.02
C TYR A 187 -12.13 17.79 -16.20
N GLU A 188 -13.39 17.40 -16.25
CA GLU A 188 -14.51 18.04 -15.55
C GLU A 188 -14.33 17.93 -14.03
N ASN A 189 -13.91 16.76 -13.53
CA ASN A 189 -13.58 16.60 -12.11
C ASN A 189 -12.36 17.43 -11.72
N PHE A 190 -11.29 17.38 -12.53
CA PHE A 190 -10.09 18.18 -12.28
C PHE A 190 -10.40 19.68 -12.20
N LYS A 191 -11.13 20.22 -13.19
CA LYS A 191 -11.57 21.61 -13.23
C LYS A 191 -12.37 21.97 -11.99
N LYS A 192 -13.36 21.15 -11.62
CA LYS A 192 -14.21 21.39 -10.44
C LYS A 192 -13.41 21.52 -9.14
N VAL A 193 -12.35 20.72 -8.98
CA VAL A 193 -11.51 20.74 -7.77
C VAL A 193 -10.47 21.85 -7.81
N ILE A 194 -9.74 21.98 -8.92
CA ILE A 194 -8.59 22.88 -9.04
C ILE A 194 -9.00 24.35 -9.12
N VAL A 195 -10.13 24.68 -9.75
CA VAL A 195 -10.63 26.07 -9.76
C VAL A 195 -10.89 26.60 -8.35
N LYS A 196 -11.27 25.73 -7.41
CA LYS A 196 -11.56 26.11 -6.02
C LYS A 196 -10.32 26.14 -5.14
N ASP A 197 -9.45 25.15 -5.30
CA ASP A 197 -8.44 24.82 -4.29
C ASP A 197 -7.02 24.64 -4.87
N PHE A 198 -6.66 25.23 -6.02
CA PHE A 198 -5.37 24.95 -6.67
C PHE A 198 -4.15 25.02 -5.75
N GLU A 199 -4.02 26.09 -4.95
CA GLU A 199 -2.87 26.30 -4.05
C GLU A 199 -2.67 25.15 -3.06
N LYS A 200 -3.77 24.48 -2.67
CA LYS A 200 -3.74 23.31 -1.78
C LYS A 200 -3.08 22.09 -2.43
N TYR A 201 -3.23 21.93 -3.74
CA TYR A 201 -2.70 20.77 -4.48
C TYR A 201 -1.37 21.07 -5.17
N LYS A 202 -1.04 22.34 -5.38
CA LYS A 202 0.09 22.81 -6.20
C LYS A 202 1.39 22.08 -5.88
N GLU A 203 1.84 22.11 -4.63
CA GLU A 203 3.10 21.48 -4.20
C GLU A 203 3.14 19.96 -4.49
N TYR A 204 1.99 19.28 -4.43
CA TYR A 204 1.90 17.84 -4.69
C TYR A 204 1.83 17.51 -6.16
N LEU A 205 1.15 18.34 -6.95
CA LEU A 205 1.17 18.23 -8.41
C LEU A 205 2.59 18.48 -8.95
N GLU A 206 3.35 19.35 -8.28
CA GLU A 206 4.74 19.68 -8.58
C GLU A 206 5.78 18.68 -8.05
N GLY A 207 5.36 17.62 -7.36
CA GLY A 207 6.22 16.47 -7.06
C GLY A 207 6.37 16.12 -5.58
N LYS A 208 5.73 16.86 -4.66
CA LYS A 208 5.67 16.44 -3.25
C LYS A 208 4.93 15.10 -3.14
N LEU A 209 5.45 14.21 -2.29
CA LEU A 209 4.88 12.88 -2.13
C LEU A 209 3.48 12.92 -1.52
N PHE A 210 2.57 12.13 -2.09
CA PHE A 210 1.24 11.85 -1.60
C PHE A 210 0.83 10.43 -2.00
N TYR A 211 -0.29 9.95 -1.46
CA TYR A 211 -0.95 8.75 -1.93
C TYR A 211 -2.35 9.08 -2.44
N LEU A 212 -2.79 8.39 -3.48
CA LEU A 212 -4.18 8.41 -3.89
C LEU A 212 -4.86 7.13 -3.42
N ARG A 213 -5.83 7.27 -2.51
CA ARG A 213 -6.56 6.15 -1.92
C ARG A 213 -7.83 5.87 -2.71
N VAL A 214 -7.81 4.79 -3.47
CA VAL A 214 -8.88 4.38 -4.38
C VAL A 214 -9.79 3.36 -3.70
N PHE A 215 -11.09 3.64 -3.68
CA PHE A 215 -12.12 2.77 -3.10
C PHE A 215 -12.93 2.02 -4.17
N GLU A 216 -12.86 2.48 -5.42
CA GLU A 216 -13.54 1.85 -6.55
C GLU A 216 -12.64 0.87 -7.29
N ARG A 217 -13.27 -0.04 -8.03
CA ARG A 217 -12.55 -0.96 -8.90
C ARG A 217 -11.79 -0.18 -9.98
N VAL A 218 -10.50 -0.42 -10.11
CA VAL A 218 -9.72 0.03 -11.27
C VAL A 218 -9.84 -1.07 -12.32
N LYS A 219 -10.45 -0.74 -13.47
CA LYS A 219 -10.65 -1.71 -14.55
C LYS A 219 -9.30 -2.14 -15.13
N ASP A 220 -9.23 -3.35 -15.62
CA ASP A 220 -8.07 -3.95 -16.30
C ASP A 220 -7.55 -3.09 -17.45
N VAL A 221 -8.43 -2.53 -18.27
CA VAL A 221 -8.08 -1.61 -19.37
C VAL A 221 -7.32 -0.35 -18.93
N GLU A 222 -7.40 0.01 -17.65
CA GLU A 222 -6.73 1.18 -17.07
C GLU A 222 -5.33 0.85 -16.54
N ILE A 223 -4.95 -0.42 -16.53
CA ILE A 223 -3.75 -0.95 -15.89
C ILE A 223 -2.76 -1.41 -16.97
N LYS A 224 -1.54 -0.89 -16.89
CA LYS A 224 -0.38 -1.44 -17.60
C LYS A 224 0.57 -2.07 -16.58
N VAL A 225 1.39 -3.01 -17.06
CA VAL A 225 2.38 -3.77 -16.28
C VAL A 225 3.77 -3.42 -16.79
#